data_AF-A0A4Q9LX59-F1
#
_entry.id   AF-A0A4Q9LX59-F1
#
_cell.length_a   1.000
_cell.length_b   1.000
_cell.length_c   1.000
_cell.angle_alpha   90.00
_cell.angle_beta   90.00
_cell.angle_gamma   90.00
#
_symmetry.space_group_name_H-M   'P 1'
#
loop_
_entity.id
_entity.type
_entity.pdbx_description
1 polymer ?
#
loop_
_entity_poly.entity_id
_entity_poly.type
_entity_poly.pdbx_seq_one_letter_code
_entity_poly.pdbx_strand_id
1 'polypeptide(L)' 'MITQYILLRNDLKNFSKGALIAQACHASVSAIITYKNDLDNQLYISDLNNMTKVILKVFYF' A
#
# COMPACT_ATOMS: atom_id res chain seq x y z
N MET A 1 3.08 11.43 11.60
CA MET A 1 3.16 11.22 10.15
C MET A 1 2.24 10.07 9.77
N ILE A 2 1.25 10.33 8.91
CA ILE A 2 0.31 9.29 8.46
C ILE A 2 1.07 8.33 7.54
N THR A 3 0.88 7.02 7.73
CA THR A 3 1.63 5.98 7.02
C THR A 3 0.66 5.01 6.36
N GLN A 4 0.87 4.72 5.08
CA GLN A 4 0.10 3.71 4.36
C GLN A 4 0.77 2.34 4.52
N TYR A 5 0.09 1.41 5.17
CA TYR A 5 0.53 0.03 5.29
C TYR A 5 -0.05 -0.81 4.15
N ILE A 6 0.81 -1.60 3.50
CA ILE A 6 0.44 -2.46 2.38
C ILE A 6 0.85 -3.88 2.75
N LEU A 7 -0.14 -4.77 2.86
CA LEU A 7 0.07 -6.16 3.21
C LEU A 7 0.19 -7.00 1.94
N LEU A 8 1.36 -7.58 1.71
CA LEU A 8 1.59 -8.52 0.63
C LEU A 8 1.57 -9.95 1.14
N ARG A 9 0.75 -10.78 0.48
CA ARG A 9 0.76 -12.23 0.68
C ARG A 9 2.07 -12.82 0.18
N ASN A 10 2.76 -13.54 1.06
CA ASN A 10 4.03 -14.21 0.73
C ASN A 10 3.83 -15.69 0.33
N ASP A 11 2.61 -16.20 0.41
CA ASP A 11 2.24 -17.59 0.07
C ASP A 11 1.84 -17.78 -1.41
N LEU A 12 1.78 -16.69 -2.19
CA LEU A 12 1.41 -16.73 -3.60
C LEU A 12 2.49 -17.44 -4.44
N LYS A 13 2.20 -18.68 -4.84
CA LYS A 13 3.02 -19.43 -5.81
C LYS A 13 2.97 -18.72 -7.17
N ASN A 14 4.08 -18.73 -7.89
CA ASN A 14 4.25 -18.16 -9.24
C ASN A 14 4.25 -16.63 -9.34
N PHE A 15 4.34 -15.89 -8.23
CA PHE A 15 4.55 -14.44 -8.30
C PHE A 15 6.04 -14.10 -8.34
N SER A 16 6.47 -13.45 -9.42
CA SER A 16 7.81 -12.86 -9.47
C SER A 16 7.91 -11.67 -8.50
N LYS A 17 9.14 -11.28 -8.14
CA LYS A 17 9.37 -10.06 -7.35
C LYS A 17 8.73 -8.83 -8.02
N GLY A 18 8.81 -8.72 -9.34
CA GLY A 18 8.18 -7.63 -10.10
C GLY A 18 6.66 -7.64 -9.99
N ALA A 19 6.03 -8.82 -10.06
CA ALA A 19 4.59 -8.97 -9.88
C ALA A 19 4.15 -8.51 -8.47
N LEU A 20 4.88 -8.88 -7.42
CA LEU A 20 4.60 -8.45 -6.05
C LEU A 20 4.72 -6.93 -5.87
N ILE A 21 5.75 -6.31 -6.47
CA ILE A 21 5.91 -4.85 -6.47
C ILE A 21 4.73 -4.18 -7.17
N ALA A 22 4.34 -4.67 -8.35
CA ALA A 22 3.19 -4.13 -9.08
C ALA A 22 1.92 -4.22 -8.23
N GLN A 23 1.66 -5.36 -7.56
CA GLN A 23 0.50 -5.49 -6.67
C GLN A 23 0.52 -4.49 -5.51
N ALA A 24 1.69 -4.22 -4.90
CA ALA A 24 1.79 -3.19 -3.87
C ALA A 24 1.45 -1.79 -4.42
N CYS A 25 1.93 -1.46 -5.62
CA CYS A 25 1.58 -0.19 -6.28
C CYS A 25 0.08 -0.09 -6.57
N HIS A 26 -0.53 -1.16 -7.11
CA HIS A 26 -1.97 -1.21 -7.36
C HIS A 26 -2.80 -1.03 -6.07
N ALA A 27 -2.43 -1.74 -5.00
CA ALA A 27 -3.09 -1.62 -3.71
C ALA A 27 -2.96 -0.21 -3.11
N SER A 28 -1.77 0.40 -3.22
CA SER A 28 -1.51 1.77 -2.76
C SER A 28 -2.44 2.79 -3.44
N VAL A 29 -2.49 2.75 -4.79
CA VAL A 29 -3.32 3.67 -5.58
C VAL A 29 -4.81 3.42 -5.33
N SER A 30 -5.23 2.15 -5.30
CA SER A 30 -6.63 1.81 -5.03
C SER A 30 -7.09 2.37 -3.68
N ALA A 31 -6.31 2.19 -2.61
CA ALA A 31 -6.66 2.71 -1.30
C ALA A 31 -6.77 4.25 -1.29
N ILE A 32 -5.81 4.95 -1.92
CA ILE A 32 -5.84 6.42 -2.00
C ILE A 32 -7.10 6.91 -2.72
N ILE A 33 -7.48 6.27 -3.83
CA ILE A 33 -8.65 6.65 -4.61
C ILE A 33 -9.96 6.28 -3.91
N THR A 34 -10.05 5.09 -3.33
CA THR A 34 -11.23 4.62 -2.60
C THR A 34 -11.56 5.55 -1.42
N TYR A 35 -10.53 5.99 -0.69
CA TYR A 35 -10.69 6.84 0.51
C TYR A 35 -10.35 8.31 0.23
N LYS A 36 -10.51 8.80 -1.00
CA LYS A 36 -10.15 10.19 -1.39
C LYS A 36 -10.80 11.30 -0.56
N ASN A 37 -11.93 11.02 0.07
CA ASN A 37 -12.67 11.97 0.91
C ASN A 37 -12.44 11.77 2.41
N ASP A 38 -11.67 10.76 2.80
CA ASP A 38 -11.28 10.54 4.20
C ASP A 38 -10.25 11.58 4.64
N LEU A 39 -10.40 12.11 5.86
CA LEU A 39 -9.56 13.19 6.37
C LEU A 39 -8.09 12.77 6.48
N ASP A 40 -7.82 11.56 6.99
CA ASP A 40 -6.45 11.07 7.16
C ASP A 40 -5.80 10.82 5.80
N ASN A 41 -6.56 10.30 4.83
CA ASN A 41 -6.06 10.14 3.47
C ASN A 41 -5.76 11.49 2.79
N GLN A 42 -6.59 12.52 2.98
CA GLN A 42 -6.33 13.87 2.48
C GLN A 42 -5.08 14.49 3.10
N LEU A 43 -4.91 14.35 4.42
CA LEU A 43 -3.70 14.80 5.12
C LEU A 43 -2.47 14.04 4.61
N TYR A 44 -2.57 12.72 4.44
CA TYR A 44 -1.49 11.88 3.91
C TYR A 44 -1.02 12.29 2.51
N ILE A 45 -1.95 12.57 1.57
CA ILE A 45 -1.58 12.98 0.21
C ILE A 45 -1.15 14.46 0.13
N SER A 46 -1.51 15.29 1.12
CA SER A 46 -1.09 16.70 1.16
C SER A 46 0.39 16.88 1.53
N ASP A 47 0.98 15.89 2.22
CA ASP A 47 2.39 15.89 2.64
C ASP A 47 3.25 14.97 1.77
N LEU A 48 3.31 15.26 0.46
CA LEU A 48 4.01 14.41 -0.52
C LEU A 48 5.49 14.20 -0.20
N ASN A 49 6.16 15.20 0.39
CA ASN A 49 7.60 15.12 0.69
C ASN A 49 7.91 14.16 1.84
N ASN A 50 6.94 13.88 2.72
CA ASN A 50 7.10 12.95 3.86
C ASN A 50 6.18 11.72 3.74
N MET A 51 5.63 11.46 2.56
CA MET A 51 4.73 10.35 2.32
C MET A 51 5.42 9.00 2.57
N THR A 52 4.96 8.27 3.59
CA THR A 52 5.57 7.00 4.01
C THR A 52 4.68 5.80 3.68
N LYS A 53 5.26 4.78 3.02
CA LYS A 53 4.62 3.48 2.76
C LYS A 53 5.42 2.36 3.40
N VAL A 54 4.75 1.49 4.15
CA VAL A 54 5.37 0.31 4.76
C VAL A 54 4.78 -0.93 4.15
N ILE A 55 5.63 -1.75 3.53
CA ILE A 55 5.23 -3.04 2.96
C ILE A 55 5.50 -4.12 4.01
N LEU A 56 4.46 -4.82 4.44
CA LEU A 56 4.57 -5.95 5.36
C LEU A 56 4.23 -7.25 4.62
N LYS A 57 4.94 -8.32 4.97
CA LYS A 57 4.59 -9.67 4.52
C LYS A 57 3.57 -10.26 5.48
N VAL A 58 2.52 -10.86 4.93
CA VAL A 58 1.55 -11.63 5.70
C VAL A 58 1.57 -13.09 5.28
N PHE A 59 1.40 -13.96 6.28
CA PHE A 59 1.22 -15.39 6.14
C PHE A 59 -0.21 -15.70 6.61
N TYR A 60 -0.97 -16.43 5.80
CA TYR A 60 -2.16 -17.11 6.28
C TYR A 60 -1.73 -18.49 6.78
N PHE A 61 -2.13 -18.84 8.01
CA PHE A 61 -2.02 -20.19 8.55
C PHE A 61 -3.17 -21.05 8.06
#